data_AF-A0A7S3JCA8-F1
#
_entry.id   AF-A0A7S3JCA8-F1
#
_cell.length_a   1.000
_cell.length_b   1.000
_cell.length_c   1.000
_cell.angle_alpha   90.00
_cell.angle_beta   90.00
_cell.angle_gamma   90.00
#
_symmetry.space_group_name_H-M   'P 1'
#
loop_
_entity.id
_entity.type
_entity.pdbx_description
1 polymer ?
#
loop_
_entity_poly.entity_id
_entity_poly.type
_entity_poly.pdbx_seq_one_letter_code
_entity_poly.pdbx_strand_id
1 'polypeptide(L)'
;DNNKNLEPWNTMQVAIAYHSKDQDVIFNQINTNVIDWELFQKLSIPIWLKDVEKLKQLIEGVAKTEYKNASDDITISNKAERTAMWYILINKKSMLCNLYKTEPENKKVYDLLCKDFTDPKNQKIADKNAMA
;
A
#
# COMPACT_ATOMS: atom_id res chain seq x y z
N ASP A 1 -15.69 11.16 -5.69
CA ASP A 1 -15.85 11.52 -7.11
C ASP A 1 -14.96 12.64 -7.65
N ASN A 2 -14.31 13.47 -6.84
CA ASN A 2 -13.42 14.54 -7.36
C ASN A 2 -12.10 14.06 -7.99
N ASN A 3 -11.61 12.85 -7.69
CA ASN A 3 -10.31 12.36 -8.19
C ASN A 3 -10.36 11.85 -9.65
N LYS A 4 -11.54 11.52 -10.18
CA LYS A 4 -11.67 10.91 -11.51
C LYS A 4 -11.30 11.86 -12.65
N ASN A 5 -11.43 13.17 -12.45
CA ASN A 5 -11.16 14.19 -13.46
C ASN A 5 -9.78 14.84 -13.33
N LEU A 6 -8.92 14.36 -12.42
CA LEU A 6 -7.57 14.88 -12.33
C LEU A 6 -6.72 14.32 -13.48
N GLU A 7 -6.11 15.21 -14.25
CA GLU A 7 -5.10 14.84 -15.24
C GLU A 7 -3.79 14.40 -14.56
N PRO A 8 -3.09 13.38 -15.10
CA PRO A 8 -1.77 13.00 -14.60
C PRO A 8 -0.78 14.17 -14.64
N TRP A 9 0.07 14.26 -13.62
CA TRP A 9 1.13 15.26 -13.59
C TRP A 9 2.15 15.02 -14.70
N ASN A 10 2.47 16.08 -15.42
CA ASN A 10 3.53 16.04 -16.41
C ASN A 10 4.92 16.12 -15.75
N THR A 11 5.96 15.81 -16.53
CA THR A 11 7.34 15.80 -16.05
C THR A 11 7.78 17.12 -15.41
N MET A 12 7.30 18.26 -15.92
CA MET A 12 7.62 19.57 -15.38
C MET A 12 7.01 19.78 -13.98
N GLN A 13 5.76 19.39 -13.78
CA GLN A 13 5.09 19.47 -12.48
C GLN A 13 5.78 18.58 -11.44
N VAL A 14 6.13 17.36 -11.83
CA VAL A 14 6.90 16.43 -10.96
C VAL A 14 8.26 17.01 -10.62
N ALA A 15 8.98 17.59 -11.59
CA ALA A 15 10.28 18.22 -11.35
C ALA A 15 10.18 19.42 -10.39
N ILE A 16 9.17 20.27 -10.56
CA ILE A 16 8.91 21.39 -9.65
C ILE A 16 8.63 20.89 -8.24
N ALA A 17 7.78 19.87 -8.08
CA ALA A 17 7.49 19.29 -6.77
C ALA A 17 8.74 18.67 -6.14
N TYR A 18 9.61 18.02 -6.92
CA TYR A 18 10.86 17.44 -6.45
C TYR A 18 11.87 18.51 -5.99
N HIS A 19 11.96 19.64 -6.71
CA HIS A 19 12.87 20.74 -6.36
C HIS A 19 12.29 21.72 -5.34
N SER A 20 10.99 21.64 -5.04
CA SER A 20 10.35 22.47 -4.03
C SER A 20 10.99 22.26 -2.66
N LYS A 21 11.18 23.36 -1.92
CA LYS A 21 11.69 23.34 -0.54
C LYS A 21 10.58 22.96 0.46
N ASP A 22 9.33 23.25 0.12
CA ASP A 22 8.16 23.07 0.98
C ASP A 22 7.25 21.95 0.45
N GLN A 23 7.78 20.73 0.36
CA GLN A 23 7.01 19.54 -0.05
C GLN A 23 5.86 19.22 0.92
N ASP A 24 5.95 19.71 2.15
CA ASP A 24 4.99 19.48 3.23
C ASP A 24 3.63 20.13 2.96
N VAL A 25 3.61 21.27 2.26
CA VAL A 25 2.37 21.93 1.88
C VAL A 25 1.58 21.05 0.90
N ILE A 26 2.26 20.51 -0.12
CA ILE A 26 1.68 19.60 -1.11
C ILE A 26 1.23 18.31 -0.43
N PHE A 27 2.08 17.74 0.42
CA PHE A 27 1.76 16.55 1.21
C PHE A 27 0.50 16.73 2.05
N ASN A 28 0.37 17.83 2.80
CA ASN A 28 -0.77 18.08 3.67
C ASN A 28 -2.07 18.20 2.88
N GLN A 29 -2.04 18.85 1.71
CA GLN A 29 -3.21 18.93 0.81
C GLN A 29 -3.64 17.56 0.29
N ILE A 30 -2.68 16.69 -0.04
CA ILE A 30 -2.98 15.33 -0.48
C ILE A 30 -3.54 14.50 0.69
N ASN A 31 -2.91 14.58 1.86
CA ASN A 31 -3.26 13.79 3.04
C ASN A 31 -4.64 14.14 3.62
N THR A 32 -5.15 15.35 3.38
CA THR A 32 -6.53 15.72 3.75
C THR A 32 -7.61 15.06 2.89
N ASN A 33 -7.24 14.51 1.74
CA ASN A 33 -8.17 13.86 0.82
C ASN A 33 -8.08 12.33 0.95
N VAL A 34 -9.13 11.63 0.52
CA VAL A 34 -9.07 10.18 0.35
C VAL A 34 -8.12 9.89 -0.80
N ILE A 35 -7.03 9.19 -0.50
CA ILE A 35 -6.04 8.77 -1.47
C ILE A 35 -6.33 7.35 -1.94
N ASP A 36 -6.50 7.20 -3.24
CA ASP A 36 -6.61 5.93 -3.96
C ASP A 36 -5.33 5.69 -4.78
N TRP A 37 -5.17 4.48 -5.31
CA TRP A 37 -4.00 4.15 -6.10
C TRP A 37 -3.89 5.00 -7.38
N GLU A 38 -5.02 5.31 -8.02
CA GLU A 38 -5.07 6.10 -9.26
C GLU A 38 -4.50 7.52 -9.03
N LEU A 39 -4.94 8.21 -7.97
CA LEU A 39 -4.44 9.52 -7.60
C LEU A 39 -2.95 9.47 -7.24
N PHE A 40 -2.54 8.44 -6.49
CA PHE A 40 -1.15 8.25 -6.10
C PHE A 40 -0.22 8.12 -7.32
N GLN A 41 -0.68 7.42 -8.36
CA GLN A 41 0.01 7.31 -9.65
C GLN A 41 -0.03 8.61 -10.47
N LYS A 42 -1.21 9.22 -10.61
CA LYS A 42 -1.39 10.48 -11.37
C LYS A 42 -0.47 11.57 -10.86
N LEU A 43 -0.31 11.69 -9.54
CA LEU A 43 0.56 12.69 -8.93
C LEU A 43 2.05 12.28 -8.89
N SER A 44 2.39 11.05 -9.29
CA SER A 44 3.76 10.52 -9.26
C SER A 44 4.45 10.71 -7.90
N ILE A 45 3.70 10.54 -6.81
CA ILE A 45 4.13 10.86 -5.44
C ILE A 45 5.48 10.22 -5.07
N PRO A 46 5.73 8.93 -5.36
CA PRO A 46 7.01 8.29 -5.02
C PRO A 46 8.24 8.91 -5.69
N ILE A 47 8.06 9.66 -6.78
CA ILE A 47 9.17 10.25 -7.53
C ILE A 47 9.66 11.53 -6.85
N TRP A 48 8.74 12.36 -6.39
CA TRP A 48 9.09 13.69 -5.90
C TRP A 48 9.17 13.79 -4.38
N LEU A 49 8.40 13.00 -3.62
CA LEU A 49 8.36 13.09 -2.16
C LEU A 49 9.61 12.46 -1.54
N LYS A 50 10.45 13.27 -0.90
CA LYS A 50 11.75 12.82 -0.34
C LYS A 50 11.63 12.14 1.02
N ASP A 51 10.60 12.50 1.79
CA ASP A 51 10.37 11.97 3.12
C ASP A 51 9.71 10.59 3.05
N VAL A 52 10.49 9.55 3.36
CA VAL A 52 10.06 8.15 3.29
C VAL A 52 8.96 7.84 4.30
N GLU A 53 8.95 8.48 5.47
CA GLU A 53 7.93 8.22 6.49
C GLU A 53 6.58 8.80 6.05
N LYS A 54 6.58 10.01 5.47
CA LYS A 54 5.39 10.58 4.82
C LYS A 54 4.91 9.73 3.64
N LEU A 55 5.83 9.20 2.84
CA LEU A 55 5.47 8.29 1.75
C LEU A 55 4.78 7.02 2.27
N LYS A 56 5.31 6.40 3.34
CA LYS A 56 4.69 5.24 3.98
C LYS A 56 3.29 5.56 4.52
N GLN A 57 3.07 6.76 5.08
CA GLN A 57 1.75 7.19 5.53
C GLN A 57 0.74 7.27 4.38
N LEU A 58 1.14 7.82 3.23
CA LEU A 58 0.27 7.87 2.04
C LEU A 58 -0.01 6.47 1.48
N ILE A 59 0.99 5.59 1.42
CA ILE A 59 0.80 4.20 0.99
C ILE A 59 -0.15 3.46 1.93
N GLU A 60 -0.07 3.70 3.23
CA GLU A 60 -1.04 3.16 4.19
C GLU A 60 -2.45 3.71 3.96
N GLY A 61 -2.58 4.99 3.61
CA GLY A 61 -3.84 5.60 3.19
C GLY A 61 -4.43 4.89 1.98
N VAL A 62 -3.62 4.64 0.94
CA VAL A 62 -4.01 3.88 -0.25
C VAL A 62 -4.44 2.47 0.15
N ALA A 63 -3.67 1.78 0.99
CA ALA A 63 -3.99 0.43 1.44
C ALA A 63 -5.38 0.34 2.12
N LYS A 64 -5.73 1.35 2.94
CA LYS A 64 -7.05 1.43 3.59
C LYS A 64 -8.17 1.68 2.59
N THR A 65 -7.95 2.57 1.63
CA THR A 65 -8.92 2.86 0.57
C THR A 65 -9.16 1.62 -0.30
N GLU A 66 -8.10 0.94 -0.74
CA GLU A 66 -8.21 -0.29 -1.54
C GLU A 66 -8.89 -1.41 -0.76
N TYR A 67 -8.62 -1.55 0.55
CA TYR A 67 -9.29 -2.55 1.39
C TYR A 67 -10.80 -2.29 1.51
N LYS A 68 -11.17 -1.01 1.64
CA LYS A 68 -12.56 -0.59 1.66
C LYS A 68 -13.24 -0.87 0.32
N ASN A 69 -12.62 -0.50 -0.79
CA ASN A 69 -13.14 -0.76 -2.13
C ASN A 69 -13.35 -2.27 -2.38
N ALA A 70 -12.41 -3.10 -1.95
CA ALA A 70 -12.54 -4.56 -2.00
C ALA A 70 -13.64 -5.10 -1.08
N SER A 71 -14.06 -4.34 -0.06
CA SER A 71 -15.18 -4.70 0.80
C SER A 71 -16.55 -4.39 0.18
N ASP A 72 -16.61 -3.38 -0.66
CA ASP A 72 -17.84 -2.93 -1.32
C ASP A 72 -18.12 -3.75 -2.60
N ASP A 73 -17.11 -4.45 -3.15
CA ASP A 73 -17.24 -5.35 -4.30
C ASP A 73 -17.53 -6.79 -3.86
N ILE A 74 -18.79 -7.23 -4.03
CA ILE A 74 -19.26 -8.58 -3.70
C ILE A 74 -18.55 -9.68 -4.51
N THR A 75 -17.93 -9.34 -5.64
CA THR A 75 -17.21 -10.32 -6.47
C THR A 75 -15.81 -10.63 -5.93
N ILE A 76 -15.26 -9.79 -5.06
CA ILE A 76 -13.92 -9.96 -4.48
C ILE A 76 -14.04 -10.70 -3.16
N SER A 77 -13.68 -11.99 -3.17
CA SER A 77 -13.66 -12.81 -1.97
C SER A 77 -12.42 -12.61 -1.10
N ASN A 78 -11.29 -12.15 -1.67
CA ASN A 78 -9.99 -12.09 -0.99
C ASN A 78 -9.46 -10.64 -0.90
N LYS A 79 -9.84 -9.94 0.18
CA LYS A 79 -9.54 -8.52 0.39
C LYS A 79 -8.13 -8.35 0.95
N ALA A 80 -7.69 -9.29 1.78
CA ALA A 80 -6.34 -9.33 2.32
C ALA A 80 -5.33 -9.46 1.17
N GLU A 81 -5.55 -10.32 0.19
CA GLU A 81 -4.68 -10.47 -0.99
C GLU A 81 -4.60 -9.18 -1.82
N ARG A 82 -5.75 -8.54 -2.09
CA ARG A 82 -5.81 -7.27 -2.83
C ARG A 82 -4.99 -6.14 -2.19
N THR A 83 -4.80 -6.17 -0.88
CA THR A 83 -4.10 -5.13 -0.12
C THR A 83 -2.75 -5.55 0.44
N ALA A 84 -2.39 -6.82 0.29
CA ALA A 84 -1.17 -7.39 0.84
C ALA A 84 0.09 -6.65 0.37
N MET A 85 0.15 -6.33 -0.92
CA MET A 85 1.29 -5.65 -1.53
C MET A 85 1.62 -4.32 -0.84
N TRP A 86 0.60 -3.52 -0.49
CA TRP A 86 0.82 -2.23 0.16
C TRP A 86 1.41 -2.37 1.56
N TYR A 87 0.88 -3.29 2.37
CA TYR A 87 1.39 -3.52 3.72
C TYR A 87 2.79 -4.14 3.73
N ILE A 88 3.12 -4.97 2.73
CA ILE A 88 4.48 -5.50 2.52
C ILE A 88 5.44 -4.35 2.20
N LEU A 89 5.08 -3.45 1.28
CA LEU A 89 5.91 -2.31 0.87
C LEU A 89 6.29 -1.40 2.04
N ILE A 90 5.38 -1.21 3.00
CA ILE A 90 5.64 -0.39 4.20
C ILE A 90 6.09 -1.19 5.43
N ASN A 91 6.44 -2.47 5.24
CA ASN A 91 6.89 -3.40 6.29
C ASN A 91 5.92 -3.52 7.49
N LYS A 92 4.61 -3.42 7.26
CA LYS A 92 3.57 -3.58 8.29
C LYS A 92 3.04 -5.01 8.34
N LYS A 93 3.94 -5.96 8.61
CA LYS A 93 3.63 -7.39 8.73
C LYS A 93 2.50 -7.68 9.72
N SER A 94 2.45 -6.98 10.85
CA SER A 94 1.40 -7.16 11.86
C SER A 94 0.00 -6.86 11.32
N MET A 95 -0.16 -5.80 10.52
CA MET A 95 -1.44 -5.50 9.88
C MET A 95 -1.80 -6.56 8.85
N LEU A 96 -0.84 -7.05 8.07
CA LEU A 96 -1.05 -8.13 7.14
C LEU A 96 -1.58 -9.40 7.83
N CYS A 97 -0.95 -9.81 8.94
CA CYS A 97 -1.44 -10.94 9.75
C CYS A 97 -2.87 -10.70 10.25
N ASN A 98 -3.19 -9.49 10.72
CA ASN A 98 -4.53 -9.18 11.20
C ASN A 98 -5.58 -9.26 10.09
N LEU A 99 -5.26 -8.83 8.86
CA LEU A 99 -6.16 -8.94 7.72
C LEU A 99 -6.42 -10.40 7.36
N TYR A 100 -5.37 -11.20 7.19
CA TYR A 100 -5.52 -12.62 6.87
C TYR A 100 -6.16 -13.44 8.00
N LYS A 101 -6.11 -12.97 9.25
CA LYS A 101 -6.85 -13.57 10.37
C LYS A 101 -8.37 -13.43 10.20
N THR A 102 -8.82 -12.37 9.54
CA THR A 102 -10.26 -12.12 9.31
C THR A 102 -10.84 -12.89 8.12
N GLU A 103 -9.99 -13.57 7.35
CA GLU A 103 -10.34 -14.34 6.14
C GLU A 103 -10.00 -15.83 6.34
N PRO A 104 -10.96 -16.64 6.84
CA PRO A 104 -10.70 -18.04 7.22
C PRO A 104 -10.17 -18.91 6.07
N GLU A 105 -10.58 -18.63 4.84
CA GLU A 105 -10.10 -19.29 3.61
C GLU A 105 -8.57 -19.20 3.46
N ASN A 106 -7.95 -18.15 3.99
CA ASN A 106 -6.53 -17.87 3.87
C ASN A 106 -5.71 -18.27 5.10
N LYS A 107 -6.24 -19.18 5.94
CA LYS A 107 -5.57 -19.63 7.17
C LYS A 107 -4.12 -20.09 6.95
N LYS A 108 -3.81 -20.78 5.85
CA LYS A 108 -2.44 -21.23 5.55
C LYS A 108 -1.47 -20.05 5.38
N VAL A 109 -1.93 -18.96 4.75
CA VAL A 109 -1.14 -17.74 4.56
C VAL A 109 -0.96 -17.04 5.90
N TYR A 110 -2.02 -16.92 6.70
CA TYR A 110 -1.94 -16.39 8.07
C TYR A 110 -0.90 -17.15 8.92
N ASP A 111 -0.98 -18.49 8.94
CA ASP A 111 -0.08 -19.34 9.72
C ASP A 111 1.38 -19.18 9.26
N LEU A 112 1.62 -19.02 7.95
CA LEU A 112 2.94 -18.72 7.40
C LEU A 112 3.43 -17.35 7.85
N LEU A 113 2.60 -16.31 7.73
CA LEU A 113 2.94 -14.95 8.11
C LEU A 113 3.25 -14.83 9.60
N CYS A 114 2.56 -15.58 10.46
CA CYS A 114 2.83 -15.58 11.90
C CYS A 114 4.18 -16.22 12.29
N LYS A 115 4.88 -16.91 11.37
CA LYS A 115 6.19 -17.50 11.67
C LYS A 115 7.27 -16.43 11.88
N ASP A 116 8.27 -16.81 12.67
CA ASP A 116 9.51 -16.07 12.81
C ASP A 116 10.45 -16.40 11.65
N PHE A 117 10.69 -15.42 10.78
CA PHE A 117 11.57 -15.57 9.62
C PHE A 117 13.04 -15.28 9.93
N THR A 118 13.41 -15.08 11.20
CA THR A 118 14.82 -15.12 11.63
C THR A 118 15.34 -16.56 11.76
N ASP A 119 14.43 -17.54 11.91
CA ASP A 119 14.76 -18.98 11.89
C ASP A 119 15.00 -19.47 10.44
N PRO A 120 16.20 -20.00 10.13
CA PRO A 120 16.52 -20.57 8.81
C PRO A 120 15.55 -21.64 8.33
N LYS A 121 14.91 -22.39 9.23
CA LYS A 121 13.90 -23.39 8.87
C LYS A 121 12.67 -22.74 8.26
N ASN A 122 12.21 -21.62 8.82
CA ASN A 122 11.04 -20.90 8.32
C ASN A 122 11.35 -20.16 7.02
N GLN A 123 12.59 -19.69 6.83
CA GLN A 123 13.05 -19.14 5.54
C GLN A 123 12.96 -20.19 4.43
N LYS A 124 13.46 -21.42 4.65
CA LYS A 124 13.35 -22.52 3.67
C LYS A 124 11.90 -22.86 3.30
N ILE A 125 10.98 -22.78 4.26
CA ILE A 125 9.55 -23.00 4.02
C ILE A 125 8.97 -21.87 3.15
N ALA A 126 9.34 -20.62 3.43
CA ALA A 126 8.94 -19.48 2.61
C ALA A 126 9.46 -19.59 1.18
N ASP A 127 10.74 -19.93 1.01
CA ASP A 127 11.37 -20.11 -0.32
C ASP A 127 10.65 -21.20 -1.11
N LYS A 128 10.35 -22.33 -0.47
CA LYS A 128 9.60 -23.42 -1.11
C LYS A 128 8.20 -22.97 -1.54
N ASN A 129 7.52 -22.16 -0.73
CA ASN A 129 6.20 -21.64 -1.04
C ASN A 129 6.23 -20.56 -2.13
N ALA A 130 7.30 -19.79 -2.23
CA ALA A 130 7.45 -18.74 -3.24
C ALA A 130 7.74 -19.30 -4.64
N MET A 131 8.27 -20.53 -4.73
CA MET A 131 8.60 -21.22 -6.00
C MET A 131 7.53 -22.21 -6.47
N ALA A 132 6.48 -22.43 -5.66
CA ALA A 132 5.40 -23.38 -5.95
C ALA A 132 4.30 -22.73 -6.80
#